data_AF-B8XF68-F1
#
_entry.id   AF-B8XF68-F1
#
_cell.length_a   1.000
_cell.length_b   1.000
_cell.length_c   1.000
_cell.angle_alpha   90.00
_cell.angle_beta   90.00
_cell.angle_gamma   90.00
#
_symmetry.space_group_name_H-M   'P 1'
#
loop_
_entity.id
_entity.type
_entity.pdbx_description
1 polymer ?
#
loop_
_entity_poly.entity_id
_entity_poly.type
_entity_poly.pdbx_seq_one_letter_code
_entity_poly.pdbx_strand_id
1 'polypeptide(L)'
;KGATSEEFSATAEHRVVIFMPEGSKEQMGGTMRLGSRTSHFKPGTEWSKLRGLYGGVDVVEERHRHRYEVNPDYIEDLEKAGLSLTSMDDQGVRVETIELKDHPFFVGLQAHPEYKSKTLAPAPSLLGLVAASSGCL
;
A
#
# COMPACT_ATOMS: atom_id res chain seq x y z
N LYS A 1 -22.57 -5.47 0.54
CA LYS A 1 -22.74 -5.71 2.00
C LYS A 1 -22.26 -7.14 2.27
N GLY A 2 -21.48 -7.37 3.34
CA GLY A 2 -20.86 -8.69 3.60
C GLY A 2 -19.38 -8.82 3.20
N ALA A 3 -18.76 -7.74 2.71
CA ALA A 3 -17.32 -7.69 2.45
C ALA A 3 -16.53 -7.70 3.77
N THR A 4 -15.47 -8.52 3.83
CA THR A 4 -14.57 -8.65 5.00
C THR A 4 -13.17 -9.11 4.54
N SER A 5 -12.24 -9.28 5.48
CA SER A 5 -10.98 -9.98 5.24
C SER A 5 -11.08 -11.46 5.58
N GLU A 6 -10.22 -12.26 4.94
CA GLU A 6 -9.97 -13.66 5.29
C GLU A 6 -9.49 -13.83 6.73
N GLU A 7 -8.81 -12.82 7.29
CA GLU A 7 -8.36 -12.80 8.69
C GLU A 7 -9.53 -12.88 9.67
N PHE A 8 -10.61 -12.15 9.40
CA PHE A 8 -11.79 -12.15 10.27
C PHE A 8 -12.75 -13.29 9.95
N SER A 9 -12.88 -13.66 8.66
CA SER A 9 -13.74 -14.77 8.24
C SER A 9 -13.22 -15.43 6.98
N ALA A 10 -12.52 -16.55 7.15
CA ALA A 10 -11.97 -17.32 6.04
C ALA A 10 -13.05 -17.95 5.13
N THR A 11 -14.28 -18.11 5.64
CA THR A 11 -15.42 -18.69 4.92
C THR A 11 -16.36 -17.65 4.30
N ALA A 12 -16.07 -16.36 4.45
CA ALA A 12 -16.87 -15.31 3.84
C ALA A 12 -16.82 -15.39 2.30
N GLU A 13 -17.96 -15.10 1.66
CA GLU A 13 -18.06 -15.06 0.21
C GLU A 13 -17.26 -13.89 -0.37
N HIS A 14 -17.38 -12.70 0.23
CA HIS A 14 -16.72 -11.48 -0.23
C HIS A 14 -15.46 -11.16 0.58
N ARG A 15 -14.37 -11.87 0.31
CA ARG A 15 -13.05 -11.62 0.92
C ARG A 15 -12.27 -10.61 0.08
N VAL A 16 -12.33 -9.33 0.46
CA VAL A 16 -11.65 -8.22 -0.23
C VAL A 16 -10.18 -8.14 0.15
N VAL A 17 -9.83 -8.72 1.31
CA VAL A 17 -8.44 -8.86 1.78
C VAL A 17 -8.20 -10.34 2.06
N ILE A 18 -7.16 -10.92 1.45
CA ILE A 18 -6.88 -12.36 1.48
C ILE A 18 -5.45 -12.65 1.93
N PHE A 19 -5.21 -13.86 2.42
CA PHE A 19 -3.90 -14.30 2.83
C PHE A 19 -3.05 -14.69 1.60
N MET A 20 -1.99 -13.92 1.31
CA MET A 20 -1.14 -14.09 0.13
C MET A 20 0.35 -14.16 0.51
N PRO A 21 0.82 -15.30 1.04
CA PRO A 21 2.19 -15.46 1.49
C PRO A 21 3.19 -15.43 0.33
N GLU A 22 4.42 -14.97 0.58
CA GLU A 22 5.53 -15.03 -0.40
C GLU A 22 6.25 -16.39 -0.43
N GLY A 23 6.03 -17.24 0.57
CA GLY A 23 6.69 -18.55 0.71
C GLY A 23 5.71 -19.72 0.90
N SER A 24 6.24 -20.95 0.83
CA SER A 24 5.47 -22.17 1.09
C SER A 24 5.06 -22.26 2.57
N LYS A 25 3.86 -22.80 2.82
CA LYS A 25 3.37 -23.14 4.18
C LYS A 25 4.28 -24.15 4.90
N GLU A 26 5.15 -24.86 4.17
CA GLU A 26 6.07 -25.87 4.69
C GLU A 26 7.30 -25.26 5.38
N GLN A 27 7.64 -24.00 5.08
CA GLN A 27 8.71 -23.29 5.77
C GLN A 27 8.17 -22.59 7.02
N MET A 28 8.49 -23.13 8.20
CA MET A 28 8.14 -22.47 9.47
C MET A 28 8.70 -21.04 9.50
N GLY A 29 7.80 -20.05 9.59
CA GLY A 29 8.15 -18.62 9.60
C GLY A 29 8.20 -17.93 8.23
N GLY A 30 8.06 -18.66 7.11
CA GLY A 30 8.24 -18.15 5.74
C GLY A 30 6.99 -17.55 5.07
N THR A 31 5.90 -17.33 5.80
CA THR A 31 4.63 -16.86 5.20
C THR A 31 4.42 -15.35 5.26
N MET A 32 5.25 -14.62 6.01
CA MET A 32 5.12 -13.17 6.18
C MET A 32 5.92 -12.43 5.09
N ARG A 33 5.30 -11.42 4.48
CA ARG A 33 6.04 -10.43 3.69
C ARG A 33 6.76 -9.51 4.66
N LEU A 34 8.09 -9.65 4.70
CA LEU A 34 8.95 -9.06 5.73
C LEU A 34 10.20 -8.45 5.12
N GLY A 35 10.57 -7.26 5.59
CA GLY A 35 11.83 -6.60 5.22
C GLY A 35 11.65 -5.53 4.15
N SER A 36 12.75 -5.14 3.50
CA SER A 36 12.73 -4.14 2.43
C SER A 36 12.09 -4.75 1.18
N ARG A 37 11.10 -4.08 0.62
CA ARG A 37 10.48 -4.44 -0.64
C ARG A 37 10.38 -3.20 -1.52
N THR A 38 10.41 -3.45 -2.82
CA THR A 38 10.28 -2.42 -3.85
C THR A 38 8.82 -2.25 -4.20
N SER A 39 8.40 -0.99 -4.37
CA SER A 39 7.08 -0.61 -4.86
C SER A 39 7.25 0.32 -6.07
N HIS A 40 6.50 0.02 -7.13
CA HIS A 40 6.52 0.77 -8.38
C HIS A 40 5.26 1.60 -8.50
N PHE A 41 5.40 2.90 -8.70
CA PHE A 41 4.27 3.76 -9.03
C PHE A 41 3.78 3.45 -10.45
N LYS A 42 2.46 3.37 -10.63
CA LYS A 42 1.85 3.06 -11.92
C LYS A 42 1.97 4.25 -12.90
N PRO A 43 2.12 4.01 -14.21
CA PRO A 43 1.93 5.04 -15.21
C PRO A 43 0.54 5.69 -15.09
N GLY A 44 0.44 7.01 -15.26
CA GLY A 44 -0.83 7.74 -15.12
C GLY A 44 -1.18 8.13 -13.68
N THR A 45 -0.32 7.81 -12.71
CA THR A 45 -0.46 8.23 -11.30
C THR A 45 0.59 9.27 -10.90
N GLU A 46 1.08 10.07 -11.85
CA GLU A 46 2.03 11.17 -11.61
C GLU A 46 1.45 12.25 -10.68
N TRP A 47 0.11 12.30 -10.58
CA TRP A 47 -0.62 13.16 -9.65
C TRP A 47 -0.56 12.69 -8.19
N SER A 48 -0.06 11.47 -7.92
CA SER A 48 0.04 10.91 -6.58
C SER A 48 0.77 11.87 -5.63
N LYS A 49 0.13 12.15 -4.48
CA LYS A 49 0.70 13.04 -3.47
C LYS A 49 1.91 12.36 -2.84
N LEU A 50 1.80 11.05 -2.60
CA LEU A 50 2.90 10.27 -2.05
C LEU A 50 4.10 10.26 -3.02
N ARG A 51 3.88 10.02 -4.30
CA ARG A 51 4.95 10.07 -5.32
C ARG A 51 5.65 11.43 -5.35
N GLY A 52 4.87 12.52 -5.31
CA GLY A 52 5.41 13.89 -5.22
C GLY A 52 6.30 14.09 -3.99
N LEU A 53 5.88 13.58 -2.82
CA LEU A 53 6.66 13.63 -1.59
C LEU A 53 7.98 12.84 -1.66
N TYR A 54 8.01 11.75 -2.44
CA TYR A 54 9.25 11.03 -2.77
C TYR A 54 10.07 11.69 -3.91
N GLY A 55 9.73 12.91 -4.33
CA GLY A 55 10.46 13.65 -5.36
C GLY A 55 10.13 13.23 -6.80
N GLY A 56 8.99 12.58 -7.02
CA GLY A 56 8.51 12.22 -8.37
C GLY A 56 9.07 10.91 -8.93
N VAL A 57 9.84 10.16 -8.14
CA VAL A 57 10.46 8.88 -8.55
C VAL A 57 9.42 7.83 -8.96
N ASP A 58 9.81 6.91 -9.85
CA ASP A 58 8.95 5.79 -10.26
C ASP A 58 8.95 4.63 -9.26
N VAL A 59 10.01 4.52 -8.46
CA VAL A 59 10.26 3.36 -7.60
C VAL A 59 10.69 3.83 -6.21
N VAL A 60 10.13 3.19 -5.19
CA VAL A 60 10.52 3.38 -3.79
C VAL A 60 10.79 2.03 -3.14
N GLU A 61 11.62 2.03 -2.11
CA GLU A 61 11.81 0.86 -1.25
C GLU A 61 11.33 1.20 0.15
N GLU A 62 10.47 0.37 0.72
CA GLU A 62 9.97 0.54 2.07
C GLU A 62 9.99 -0.79 2.84
N ARG A 63 9.79 -0.73 4.16
CA ARG A 63 9.82 -1.92 5.02
C ARG A 63 8.42 -2.47 5.28
N HIS A 64 8.25 -3.77 5.08
CA HIS A 64 6.98 -4.46 5.26
C HIS A 64 7.04 -5.46 6.41
N ARG A 65 5.89 -5.70 7.03
CA ARG A 65 5.69 -6.72 8.06
C ARG A 65 4.21 -7.10 8.14
N HIS A 66 3.72 -7.82 7.14
CA HIS A 66 2.31 -8.21 7.07
C HIS A 66 2.14 -9.54 6.31
N ARG A 67 0.89 -10.00 6.20
CA ARG A 67 0.53 -11.32 5.65
C ARG A 67 -0.67 -11.29 4.69
N TYR A 68 -1.41 -10.19 4.68
CA TYR A 68 -2.67 -10.07 3.97
C TYR A 68 -2.57 -8.97 2.93
N GLU A 69 -3.18 -9.25 1.79
CA GLU A 69 -3.13 -8.41 0.61
C GLU A 69 -4.55 -8.08 0.15
N VAL A 70 -4.70 -7.01 -0.61
CA VAL A 70 -5.94 -6.77 -1.36
C VAL A 70 -6.14 -7.93 -2.34
N ASN A 71 -7.34 -8.50 -2.37
CA ASN A 71 -7.68 -9.57 -3.30
C ASN A 71 -7.67 -9.04 -4.74
N PRO A 72 -6.84 -9.59 -5.65
CA PRO A 72 -6.77 -9.16 -7.04
C PRO A 72 -8.12 -9.14 -7.77
N ASP A 73 -9.03 -10.05 -7.41
CA ASP A 73 -10.37 -10.14 -8.01
C ASP A 73 -11.22 -8.88 -7.79
N TYR A 74 -10.90 -8.07 -6.77
CA TYR A 74 -11.63 -6.86 -6.42
C TYR A 74 -10.93 -5.57 -6.89
N ILE A 75 -9.73 -5.65 -7.48
CA ILE A 75 -8.96 -4.46 -7.88
C ILE A 75 -9.75 -3.59 -8.86
N GLU A 76 -10.32 -4.20 -9.89
CA GLU A 76 -11.06 -3.46 -10.92
C GLU A 76 -12.30 -2.75 -10.35
N ASP A 77 -13.00 -3.41 -9.44
CA ASP A 77 -14.17 -2.84 -8.76
C ASP A 77 -13.78 -1.65 -7.86
N LEU A 78 -12.66 -1.76 -7.14
CA LEU A 78 -12.13 -0.69 -6.30
C LEU A 78 -11.71 0.53 -7.13
N GLU A 79 -11.01 0.31 -8.24
CA GLU A 79 -10.62 1.39 -9.17
C GLU A 79 -11.82 2.09 -9.78
N LYS A 80 -12.82 1.33 -10.26
CA LYS A 80 -14.08 1.87 -10.79
C LYS A 80 -14.87 2.67 -9.76
N ALA A 81 -14.79 2.30 -8.49
CA ALA A 81 -15.41 3.03 -7.38
C ALA A 81 -14.65 4.31 -6.99
N GLY A 82 -13.49 4.59 -7.60
CA GLY A 82 -12.70 5.81 -7.40
C GLY A 82 -11.51 5.66 -6.45
N LEU A 83 -11.25 4.47 -5.90
CA LEU A 83 -10.04 4.21 -5.13
C LEU A 83 -8.87 3.98 -6.08
N SER A 84 -7.89 4.88 -6.09
CA SER A 84 -6.73 4.76 -6.97
C SER A 84 -5.67 3.89 -6.33
N LEU A 85 -5.26 2.82 -6.99
CA LEU A 85 -4.10 2.02 -6.60
C LEU A 85 -2.89 2.65 -7.28
N THR A 86 -2.06 3.37 -6.52
CA THR A 86 -1.00 4.22 -7.08
C THR A 86 0.35 3.53 -7.17
N SER A 87 0.60 2.50 -6.34
CA SER A 87 1.79 1.66 -6.46
C SER A 87 1.52 0.19 -6.20
N MET A 88 2.34 -0.66 -6.84
CA MET A 88 2.26 -2.12 -6.80
C MET A 88 3.63 -2.73 -6.49
N ASP A 89 3.66 -4.01 -6.10
CA ASP A 89 4.92 -4.76 -5.95
C ASP A 89 5.61 -5.02 -7.30
N ASP A 90 6.83 -5.58 -7.26
CA ASP A 90 7.64 -5.89 -8.45
C ASP A 90 6.93 -6.75 -9.50
N GLN A 91 5.96 -7.57 -9.08
CA GLN A 91 5.21 -8.46 -9.95
C GLN A 91 3.88 -7.84 -10.43
N GLY A 92 3.51 -6.66 -9.93
CA GLY A 92 2.24 -6.02 -10.23
C GLY A 92 1.03 -6.75 -9.63
N VAL A 93 1.25 -7.62 -8.63
CA VAL A 93 0.20 -8.48 -8.04
C VAL A 93 -0.33 -7.87 -6.75
N ARG A 94 0.54 -7.28 -5.93
CA ARG A 94 0.18 -6.74 -4.61
C ARG A 94 0.05 -5.24 -4.66
N VAL A 95 -0.97 -4.73 -3.98
CA VAL A 95 -1.25 -3.30 -3.86
C VAL A 95 -0.45 -2.73 -2.71
N GLU A 96 0.43 -1.78 -3.00
CA GLU A 96 1.35 -1.22 -2.01
C GLU A 96 0.86 0.13 -1.47
N THR A 97 0.25 0.95 -2.34
CA THR A 97 -0.31 2.25 -1.98
C THR A 97 -1.66 2.48 -2.64
N ILE A 98 -2.61 3.01 -1.85
CA ILE A 98 -3.91 3.50 -2.31
C ILE A 98 -4.08 4.99 -2.00
N GLU A 99 -4.74 5.71 -2.89
CA GLU A 99 -5.03 7.14 -2.74
C GLU A 99 -6.45 7.48 -3.24
N LEU A 100 -7.03 8.55 -2.69
CA LEU A 100 -8.18 9.22 -3.28
C LEU A 100 -7.71 10.52 -3.94
N LYS A 101 -7.85 10.59 -5.26
CA LYS A 101 -7.29 11.67 -6.09
C LYS A 101 -7.74 13.06 -5.63
N ASP A 102 -9.05 13.23 -5.44
CA ASP A 102 -9.67 14.52 -5.14
C ASP A 102 -9.76 14.83 -3.64
N HIS A 103 -9.18 13.99 -2.77
CA HIS A 103 -9.12 14.26 -1.33
C HIS A 103 -7.83 15.03 -0.97
N PRO A 104 -7.85 16.05 -0.08
CA PRO A 104 -6.66 16.86 0.24
C PRO A 104 -5.42 16.04 0.62
N PHE A 105 -5.61 15.01 1.43
CA PHE A 105 -4.59 13.99 1.69
C PHE A 105 -5.25 12.69 2.16
N PHE A 106 -5.30 11.69 1.29
CA PHE A 106 -5.75 10.33 1.63
C PHE A 106 -4.75 9.36 1.03
N VAL A 107 -3.91 8.78 1.89
CA VAL A 107 -2.86 7.83 1.51
C VAL A 107 -2.98 6.64 2.44
N GLY A 108 -3.24 5.46 1.87
CA GLY A 108 -3.11 4.19 2.55
C GLY A 108 -1.85 3.49 2.07
N LEU A 109 -0.96 3.14 3.01
CA LEU A 109 0.32 2.52 2.72
C LEU A 109 0.38 1.18 3.46
N GLN A 110 0.82 0.13 2.76
CA GLN A 110 0.99 -1.19 3.37
C GLN A 110 2.31 -1.32 4.15
N ALA A 111 3.31 -0.52 3.75
CA ALA A 111 4.61 -0.46 4.41
C ALA A 111 4.59 0.27 5.76
N HIS A 112 5.71 0.16 6.48
CA HIS A 112 5.98 0.79 7.76
C HIS A 112 7.04 1.91 7.61
N PRO A 113 6.63 3.12 7.19
CA PRO A 113 7.54 4.24 6.96
C PRO A 113 8.28 4.69 8.24
N GLU A 114 7.71 4.40 9.41
CA GLU A 114 8.33 4.66 10.72
C GLU A 114 9.70 4.00 10.88
N TYR A 115 9.95 2.88 10.20
CA TYR A 115 11.24 2.18 10.27
C TYR A 115 12.33 2.78 9.37
N LYS A 116 11.98 3.62 8.38
CA LYS A 116 12.95 4.32 7.52
C LYS A 116 13.10 5.80 7.87
N SER A 117 12.20 6.36 8.67
CA SER A 117 12.26 7.74 9.16
C SER A 117 13.50 8.00 10.02
N LYS A 118 14.16 9.14 9.80
CA LYS A 118 15.32 9.62 10.57
C LYS A 118 15.15 11.09 10.96
N THR A 119 15.87 11.54 11.99
CA THR A 119 15.79 12.94 12.47
C THR A 119 16.07 13.97 11.38
N LEU A 120 17.08 13.73 10.53
CA LEU A 120 17.46 14.64 9.43
C LEU A 120 16.83 14.26 8.08
N ALA A 121 16.05 13.18 8.03
CA ALA A 121 15.39 12.68 6.83
C ALA A 121 14.09 11.96 7.25
N PRO A 122 13.05 12.73 7.62
CA PRO A 122 11.78 12.15 8.03
C PRO A 122 11.16 11.38 6.86
N ALA A 123 10.41 10.32 7.16
CA ALA A 123 9.73 9.55 6.12
C ALA A 123 8.74 10.45 5.34
N PRO A 124 8.79 10.47 4.00
CA PRO A 124 7.97 11.37 3.20
C PRO A 124 6.45 11.26 3.45
N SER A 125 5.94 10.04 3.64
CA SER A 125 4.53 9.81 3.97
C SER A 125 4.08 10.46 5.29
N LEU A 126 4.91 10.36 6.33
CA LEU A 126 4.64 10.96 7.65
C LEU A 126 4.74 12.48 7.60
N LEU A 127 5.76 13.01 6.91
CA LEU A 127 5.91 14.45 6.70
C LEU A 127 4.71 15.00 5.90
N GLY A 128 4.27 14.28 4.87
CA GLY A 128 3.11 14.64 4.06
C GLY A 128 1.83 14.77 4.87
N LEU A 129 1.59 13.85 5.82
CA LEU A 129 0.43 13.93 6.71
C LEU A 129 0.44 15.21 7.56
N VAL A 130 1.59 15.55 8.15
CA VAL A 130 1.74 16.77 8.96
C VAL A 130 1.58 18.03 8.10
N ALA A 131 2.24 18.08 6.94
CA ALA A 131 2.13 19.20 6.00
C ALA A 131 0.69 19.41 5.51
N ALA A 132 -0.04 18.33 5.22
CA ALA A 132 -1.45 18.40 4.85
C ALA A 132 -2.30 18.97 6.00
N SER A 133 -2.06 18.53 7.24
CA SER A 133 -2.77 19.04 8.42
C SER A 133 -2.52 20.53 8.69
N SER A 134 -1.38 21.07 8.25
CA SER A 134 -1.03 22.48 8.40
C SER A 134 -1.38 23.33 7.18
N GLY A 135 -1.97 22.74 6.13
CA GLY A 135 -2.29 23.43 4.87
C GLY A 135 -1.07 23.85 4.07
N CYS A 136 0.06 23.15 4.22
CA CYS A 136 1.33 23.46 3.56
C CYS A 136 1.74 22.41 2.51
N LEU A 137 0.86 21.44 2.23
CA LEU A 137 1.08 20.43 1.19
C LEU A 137 0.64 20.92 -0.18
#